data_AF-A0A562WRE5-F1
#
_entry.id   AF-A0A562WRE5-F1
#
_cell.length_a   1.000
_cell.length_b   1.000
_cell.length_c   1.000
_cell.angle_alpha   90.00
_cell.angle_beta   90.00
_cell.angle_gamma   90.00
#
_symmetry.space_group_name_H-M   'P 1'
#
loop_
_entity.id
_entity.type
_entity.pdbx_description
1 polymer ?
#
loop_
_entity_poly.entity_id
_entity_poly.type
_entity_poly.pdbx_seq_one_letter_code
_entity_poly.pdbx_strand_id
1 'polypeptide(L)' 'MTQRLTAALLLAICLAATGCSGDKGKELFDTAQFEEKQNNREHATKLYGEIVRKYPDSPMAAKAKERLNALTIKQ' A
#
# COMPACT_ATOMS: atom_id res chain seq x y z
N MET A 1 4.24 29.76 -35.12
CA MET A 1 5.36 29.38 -34.23
C MET A 1 4.94 29.34 -32.76
N THR A 2 4.12 30.29 -32.30
CA THR A 2 3.56 30.39 -30.93
C THR A 2 2.65 29.21 -30.52
N GLN A 3 1.83 28.67 -31.42
CA GLN A 3 0.91 27.55 -31.14
C GLN A 3 1.61 26.22 -30.77
N ARG A 4 2.85 26.01 -31.26
CA ARG A 4 3.65 24.82 -30.93
C ARG A 4 4.32 24.96 -29.56
N LEU A 5 4.64 26.19 -29.16
CA LEU A 5 5.21 26.50 -27.85
C LEU A 5 4.16 26.40 -26.74
N THR A 6 2.91 26.82 -27.01
CA THR A 6 1.79 26.68 -26.05
C THR A 6 1.39 25.23 -25.85
N ALA A 7 1.35 24.42 -26.91
CA ALA A 7 1.07 22.98 -26.81
C ALA A 7 2.15 22.20 -26.03
N ALA A 8 3.43 22.56 -26.21
CA ALA A 8 4.54 21.96 -25.47
C ALA A 8 4.51 22.33 -23.97
N LEU A 9 4.12 23.56 -23.65
CA LEU A 9 4.01 24.04 -22.26
C LEU A 9 2.83 23.40 -21.51
N LEU A 10 1.70 23.15 -22.18
CA LEU A 10 0.54 22.46 -21.61
C LEU A 10 0.81 20.96 -21.36
N LEU A 11 1.61 20.31 -22.21
CA LEU A 11 1.97 18.89 -22.06
C LEU A 11 2.92 18.65 -20.87
N ALA A 12 3.77 19.63 -20.54
CA ALA A 12 4.70 19.55 -19.41
C ALA A 12 4.00 19.64 -18.03
N ILE A 13 2.85 20.31 -17.95
CA ILE A 13 2.08 20.50 -16.71
C ILE A 13 1.35 19.21 -16.28
N CYS A 14 0.98 18.34 -17.24
CA CYS A 14 0.28 17.09 -16.96
C CYS A 14 1.18 15.99 -16.34
N LEU A 15 2.50 16.07 -16.52
CA LEU A 15 3.45 15.07 -16.04
C LEU A 15 3.87 15.26 -14.56
N ALA A 16 3.53 16.39 -13.95
CA ALA A 16 3.95 16.73 -12.59
C ALA A 16 3.00 16.24 -11.48
N ALA A 17 1.85 15.64 -11.82
CA ALA A 17 0.76 15.41 -10.87
C ALA A 17 0.46 13.94 -10.49
N THR A 18 1.25 12.95 -10.91
CA THR A 18 1.03 11.54 -10.54
C THR A 18 1.85 11.11 -9.32
N GLY A 19 1.99 12.00 -8.33
CA GLY A 19 2.44 11.61 -7.00
C GLY A 19 1.26 11.05 -6.21
N CYS A 20 0.92 9.78 -6.40
CA CYS A 20 0.01 9.11 -5.46
C CYS A 20 0.75 8.98 -4.12
N SER A 21 0.60 9.98 -3.25
CA SER A 21 1.02 9.91 -1.85
C SER A 21 0.05 9.01 -1.08
N GLY A 22 0.03 7.73 -1.45
CA GLY A 22 -0.72 6.68 -0.77
C GLY A 22 0.02 6.22 0.48
N ASP A 23 -0.72 6.05 1.58
CA ASP A 23 -0.21 5.38 2.78
C ASP A 23 0.03 3.90 2.44
N LYS A 24 1.26 3.59 2.00
CA LYS A 24 1.66 2.24 1.58
C LYS A 24 1.44 1.18 2.67
N GLY A 25 1.52 1.57 3.94
CA GLY A 25 1.23 0.68 5.07
C GLY A 25 -0.25 0.29 5.08
N LYS A 26 -1.14 1.25 4.80
CA LYS A 26 -2.58 1.01 4.66
C LYS A 26 -2.91 0.15 3.45
N GLU A 27 -2.31 0.43 2.29
CA GLU A 27 -2.55 -0.37 1.06
C GLU A 27 -2.15 -1.84 1.24
N LEU A 28 -1.00 -2.10 1.87
CA LEU A 28 -0.59 -3.46 2.21
C LEU A 28 -1.54 -4.11 3.22
N PHE A 29 -2.03 -3.35 4.20
CA PHE A 29 -2.98 -3.87 5.20
C PHE A 29 -4.30 -4.30 4.55
N ASP A 30 -4.83 -3.47 3.66
CA ASP A 30 -6.06 -3.75 2.93
C ASP A 30 -5.90 -5.00 2.04
N THR A 31 -4.74 -5.17 1.41
CA THR A 31 -4.42 -6.38 0.63
C THR A 31 -4.30 -7.62 1.52
N ALA A 32 -3.64 -7.52 2.68
CA ALA A 32 -3.52 -8.62 3.63
C ALA A 32 -4.90 -9.08 4.13
N GLN A 33 -5.80 -8.14 4.44
CA GLN A 33 -7.19 -8.42 4.80
C GLN A 33 -7.96 -9.13 3.69
N PHE A 34 -7.75 -8.72 2.44
CA PHE A 34 -8.37 -9.36 1.28
C PHE A 34 -7.93 -10.82 1.14
N GLU A 35 -6.63 -11.08 1.15
CA GLU A 35 -6.05 -12.43 1.08
C GLU A 35 -6.54 -13.32 2.22
N GLU A 36 -6.61 -12.77 3.43
CA GLU A 36 -7.12 -13.47 4.60
C GLU A 36 -8.58 -13.91 4.39
N LYS A 37 -9.44 -13.02 3.87
CA LYS A 37 -10.84 -13.33 3.55
C LYS A 37 -10.97 -14.36 2.43
N GLN A 38 -10.02 -14.41 1.50
CA GLN A 38 -9.93 -15.45 0.46
C GLN A 38 -9.33 -16.77 1.00
N ASN A 39 -9.14 -16.90 2.32
CA ASN A 39 -8.50 -18.04 2.99
C ASN A 39 -7.04 -18.30 2.56
N ASN A 40 -6.40 -17.32 1.90
CA ASN A 40 -4.98 -17.35 1.56
C ASN A 40 -4.15 -16.85 2.76
N ARG A 41 -4.18 -17.62 3.85
CA ARG A 41 -3.57 -17.24 5.13
C ARG A 41 -2.05 -17.10 5.05
N GLU A 42 -1.40 -17.89 4.21
CA GLU A 42 0.05 -17.79 4.01
C GLU A 42 0.43 -16.41 3.45
N HIS A 43 -0.25 -15.96 2.40
CA HIS A 43 0.04 -14.66 1.80
C HIS A 43 -0.35 -13.50 2.72
N ALA A 44 -1.51 -13.60 3.39
CA ALA A 44 -1.92 -12.62 4.39
C ALA A 44 -0.87 -12.44 5.50
N THR A 45 -0.32 -13.55 6.01
CA THR A 45 0.74 -13.52 7.04
C THR A 45 2.00 -12.83 6.53
N LYS A 46 2.44 -13.12 5.30
CA LYS A 46 3.60 -12.44 4.68
C LYS A 46 3.39 -10.93 4.58
N LEU A 47 2.22 -10.50 4.11
CA LEU A 47 1.89 -9.09 3.95
C LEU A 47 1.80 -8.36 5.30
N TYR A 48 1.14 -8.94 6.31
CA TYR A 48 1.13 -8.36 7.66
C TYR A 48 2.55 -8.23 8.23
N GLY A 49 3.41 -9.24 8.05
CA GLY A 49 4.82 -9.18 8.47
C GLY A 49 5.61 -8.08 7.76
N GLU A 50 5.33 -7.85 6.47
CA GLU A 50 5.93 -6.76 5.71
C GLU A 50 5.56 -5.39 6.28
N ILE A 51 4.29 -5.20 6.67
CA ILE A 51 3.83 -3.93 7.27
C ILE A 51 4.60 -3.64 8.56
N VAL A 52 4.72 -4.65 9.43
CA VAL A 52 5.45 -4.52 10.70
C VAL A 52 6.92 -4.17 10.48
N ARG A 53 7.54 -4.74 9.45
CA ARG A 53 8.97 -4.51 9.15
C ARG A 53 9.24 -3.18 8.47
N LYS A 54 8.40 -2.80 7.50
CA LYS A 54 8.64 -1.62 6.63
C LYS A 54 8.00 -0.33 7.15
N TYR A 55 6.93 -0.44 7.94
CA TYR A 55 6.17 0.71 8.44
C TYR A 55 5.95 0.60 9.96
N PRO A 56 7.01 0.38 10.77
CA PRO A 56 6.89 0.04 12.19
C PRO A 56 6.16 1.11 13.02
N ASP A 57 6.28 2.39 12.64
CA ASP A 57 5.65 3.52 13.33
C ASP A 57 4.25 3.85 12.80
N SER A 58 3.77 3.12 11.77
CA SER A 58 2.43 3.33 11.24
C SER A 58 1.36 2.73 12.17
N PRO A 59 0.16 3.32 12.22
CA PRO A 59 -0.99 2.70 12.89
C PRO A 59 -1.30 1.30 12.37
N MET A 60 -0.92 1.00 11.11
CA MET A 60 -1.14 -0.30 10.48
C MET A 60 -0.21 -1.38 11.02
N ALA A 61 1.00 -1.04 11.48
CA ALA A 61 1.90 -2.03 12.08
C ALA A 61 1.33 -2.64 13.37
N ALA A 62 0.69 -1.83 14.22
CA ALA A 62 0.03 -2.34 15.42
C ALA A 62 -1.10 -3.33 15.08
N LYS A 63 -1.97 -2.96 14.13
CA LYS A 63 -3.06 -3.84 13.66
C LYS A 63 -2.53 -5.10 12.97
N ALA A 64 -1.46 -4.99 12.18
CA ALA A 64 -0.85 -6.12 11.49
C ALA A 64 -0.25 -7.14 12.49
N LYS A 65 0.38 -6.69 13.58
CA LYS A 65 0.85 -7.56 14.67
C LYS A 65 -0.29 -8.35 15.31
N GLU A 66 -1.41 -7.68 15.58
CA GLU A 66 -2.61 -8.33 16.14
C GLU A 66 -3.13 -9.44 15.22
N ARG A 67 -3.25 -9.16 13.91
CA ARG A 67 -3.69 -10.15 12.93
C ARG A 67 -2.72 -11.32 12.81
N LEU A 68 -1.41 -11.07 12.78
CA LEU A 68 -0.39 -12.12 12.77
C LEU A 68 -0.57 -13.08 13.94
N ASN A 69 -0.69 -12.56 15.16
CA ASN A 69 -0.90 -13.39 16.35
C ASN A 69 -2.19 -14.21 16.24
N ALA A 70 -3.28 -13.62 15.76
CA ALA A 70 -4.55 -14.31 15.59
C ALA A 70 -4.49 -15.44 14.54
N LEU A 71 -3.64 -15.30 13.51
CA LEU A 71 -3.49 -16.30 12.45
C LEU A 71 -2.53 -17.42 12.85
N THR A 72 -1.41 -17.12 13.51
CA THR A 72 -0.41 -18.14 13.89
C THR A 72 -0.83 -18.99 15.07
N ILE A 73 -1.65 -18.46 16.00
CA ILE A 73 -2.21 -19.24 17.12
C ILE A 73 -3.29 -20.23 16.65
N LYS A 74 -3.94 -19.94 15.51
CA LYS A 74 -5.05 -20.75 14.97
C LYS A 74 -4.63 -21.77 13.91
N GLN A 75 -3.33 -21.96 13.70
CA GLN A 75 -2.79 -22.97 12.78
C GLN A 75 -2.49 -24.27 13.50
#